data_AF-A0A538PA46-F1
#
_entry.id   AF-A0A538PA46-F1
#
_cell.length_a   1.000
_cell.length_b   1.000
_cell.length_c   1.000
_cell.angle_alpha   90.00
_cell.angle_beta   90.00
_cell.angle_gamma   90.00
#
_symmetry.space_group_name_H-M   'P 1'
#
loop_
_entity.id
_entity.type
_entity.pdbx_description
1 polymer ?
#
loop_
_entity_poly.entity_id
_entity_poly.type
_entity_poly.pdbx_seq_one_letter_code
_entity_poly.pdbx_strand_id
1 'polypeptide(L)'
;MPWLGTVEKPFGNEPDRLYTQPSLTRGAELLIDNFRSSLGPRGMVKLILQPFPMRDEITSDGKTILTSMGAVHPGAWILREMAYSQIVVGDGVITTLVLAGELLKNSKKLLALKVRPAVIIHGYREAMKHTRNTLRKISKPADWRDRDDMLRVARTAAGTKSFGYQAAKLAEFAVFAVQHITEMRAGKPQLDIGDICVLKMIGKTSDETRLIRGIAFQSGLRHPGMPKRIENPRIALLTCGLEFKRFWEEETPVKVQVAPGRIGSMREARLKMVRENVDRITASGADLVVMSKGCDELHASMLAERGIQVVHRVPDAGGIGRLAKASGGKAVGSLDDLKEEDLGHAGFAEEVKVPRFDTRRLEKEVKSGEPLPEEDRLFMIDGCTNPRSVTILIRGQVESGLGESERALDAALAACRALVKEPRVLGGAGAVEAELAHRLKKFALSFDDKTQLAVIAYAEALEGLVELLARNAGLDPIDARLEMEAAHARGLKWTGIDVFARRLRDAFEMGVVEPLLIKDSAFMIASEAACQLVRVDRVLKGYAGATLIPGEIPPGASEGPRVLNDAKDLPEETVKAFRKSRFLKPYGSKLELNL
;
A
#
# COMPACT_ATOMS: atom_id res chain seq x y z
N MET A 1 40.68 -17.90 -6.83
CA MET A 1 40.42 -19.27 -6.34
C MET A 1 41.78 -19.93 -6.11
N PRO A 2 42.02 -20.67 -5.01
CA PRO A 2 41.07 -21.52 -4.30
C PRO A 2 40.86 -21.14 -2.82
N TRP A 3 39.59 -21.09 -2.41
CA TRP A 3 39.16 -21.22 -1.01
C TRP A 3 38.03 -22.27 -1.02
N LEU A 4 38.41 -23.52 -1.23
CA LEU A 4 37.59 -24.69 -0.94
C LEU A 4 38.31 -25.42 0.19
N GLY A 5 38.12 -24.91 1.40
CA GLY A 5 38.47 -25.64 2.62
C GLY A 5 37.39 -26.68 2.87
N THR A 6 37.70 -27.93 2.55
CA THR A 6 37.02 -29.12 3.06
C THR A 6 36.88 -29.03 4.58
N VAL A 7 35.65 -29.10 5.06
CA VAL A 7 35.34 -29.20 6.50
C VAL A 7 35.69 -30.63 6.93
N GLU A 8 36.85 -30.80 7.56
CA GLU A 8 37.10 -31.97 8.39
C GLU A 8 36.11 -31.94 9.58
N LYS A 9 35.33 -33.01 9.73
CA LYS A 9 34.52 -33.24 10.93
C LYS A 9 35.45 -33.63 12.09
N PRO A 10 35.26 -33.01 13.25
CA PRO A 10 35.25 -33.82 14.46
C PRO A 10 34.11 -33.43 15.42
N PHE A 11 33.39 -34.45 15.88
CA PHE A 11 32.45 -34.51 17.02
C PHE A 11 31.09 -33.78 16.95
N GLY A 12 30.02 -34.58 16.87
CA GLY A 12 28.80 -34.54 17.71
C GLY A 12 27.90 -33.29 17.73
N ASN A 13 26.64 -33.46 17.30
CA ASN A 13 25.49 -32.62 17.64
C ASN A 13 25.62 -31.10 17.45
N GLU A 14 26.03 -30.63 16.27
CA GLU A 14 25.78 -29.23 15.90
C GLU A 14 24.44 -29.11 15.17
N PRO A 15 23.50 -28.25 15.63
CA PRO A 15 22.25 -28.01 14.92
C PRO A 15 22.57 -27.49 13.51
N ASP A 16 21.91 -28.06 12.48
CA ASP A 16 22.11 -27.73 11.07
C ASP A 16 22.25 -26.22 10.85
N ARG A 17 23.50 -25.80 10.63
CA ARG A 17 23.87 -24.40 10.45
C ARG A 17 23.42 -23.98 9.05
N LEU A 18 22.40 -23.13 8.95
CA LEU A 18 21.82 -22.73 7.65
C LEU A 18 22.53 -21.51 7.05
N TYR A 19 22.75 -20.45 7.84
CA TYR A 19 23.33 -19.19 7.35
C TYR A 19 24.25 -18.54 8.39
N THR A 20 25.31 -17.90 7.90
CA THR A 20 26.24 -17.07 8.68
C THR A 20 25.90 -15.58 8.54
N GLN A 21 26.38 -14.75 9.46
CA GLN A 21 26.21 -13.29 9.42
C GLN A 21 26.57 -12.65 8.05
N PRO A 22 27.69 -13.01 7.37
CA PRO A 22 27.98 -12.48 6.04
C PRO A 22 26.94 -12.88 4.98
N SER A 23 26.40 -14.10 5.06
CA SER A 23 25.36 -14.58 4.16
C SER A 23 24.04 -13.84 4.37
N LEU A 24 23.66 -13.56 5.62
CA LEU A 24 22.50 -12.72 5.96
C LEU A 24 22.61 -11.32 5.38
N THR A 25 23.76 -10.69 5.61
CA THR A 25 24.05 -9.35 5.08
C THR A 25 23.96 -9.34 3.56
N ARG A 26 24.52 -10.36 2.89
CA ARG A 26 24.47 -10.47 1.43
C ARG A 26 23.04 -10.65 0.90
N GLY A 27 22.21 -11.46 1.55
CA GLY A 27 20.82 -11.61 1.16
C GLY A 27 20.01 -10.32 1.30
N ALA A 28 20.27 -9.55 2.36
CA ALA A 28 19.68 -8.22 2.53
C ALA A 28 20.15 -7.23 1.44
N GLU A 29 21.44 -7.20 1.13
CA GLU A 29 21.99 -6.37 0.04
C GLU A 29 21.32 -6.67 -1.32
N LEU A 30 21.15 -7.95 -1.65
CA LEU A 30 20.50 -8.36 -2.90
C LEU A 30 19.06 -7.88 -3.01
N LEU A 31 18.33 -7.85 -1.88
CA LEU A 31 16.99 -7.27 -1.85
C LEU A 31 17.08 -5.77 -2.16
N ILE A 32 17.98 -5.04 -1.50
CA ILE A 32 18.13 -3.58 -1.58
C ILE A 32 18.58 -3.13 -2.97
N ASP A 33 19.40 -3.92 -3.67
CA ASP A 33 19.84 -3.64 -5.05
C ASP A 33 18.67 -3.40 -6.01
N ASN A 34 17.54 -4.07 -5.79
CA ASN A 34 16.33 -3.88 -6.60
C ASN A 34 15.69 -2.50 -6.40
N PHE A 35 15.91 -1.87 -5.25
CA PHE A 35 15.29 -0.59 -4.88
C PHE A 35 16.19 0.62 -5.16
N ARG A 36 17.51 0.45 -5.22
CA ARG A 36 18.47 1.56 -5.41
C ARG A 36 18.14 2.41 -6.64
N SER A 37 17.84 1.75 -7.76
CA SER A 37 17.50 2.44 -9.01
C SER A 37 16.14 3.13 -9.01
N SER A 38 15.28 2.91 -8.01
CA SER A 38 13.95 3.52 -7.91
C SER A 38 13.91 4.70 -6.93
N LEU A 39 15.03 5.07 -6.29
CA LEU A 39 15.07 6.20 -5.36
C LEU A 39 15.01 7.55 -6.10
N GLY A 40 14.11 8.42 -5.66
CA GLY A 40 13.97 9.79 -6.16
C GLY A 40 13.04 9.91 -7.38
N PRO A 41 12.72 11.14 -7.80
CA PRO A 41 11.73 11.38 -8.86
C PRO A 41 12.19 10.98 -10.27
N ARG A 42 13.51 10.79 -10.47
CA ARG A 42 14.07 10.20 -11.71
C ARG A 42 14.39 8.71 -11.55
N GLY A 43 13.83 8.06 -10.53
CA GLY A 43 13.97 6.62 -10.30
C GLY A 43 13.34 5.79 -11.42
N MET A 44 13.94 4.65 -11.73
CA MET A 44 13.44 3.68 -12.70
C MET A 44 12.34 2.81 -12.10
N VAL A 45 11.26 2.62 -12.85
CA VAL A 45 10.18 1.68 -12.53
C VAL A 45 10.62 0.22 -12.67
N LYS A 46 9.86 -0.69 -12.07
CA LYS A 46 10.04 -2.15 -12.11
C LYS A 46 8.80 -2.78 -12.71
N LEU A 47 8.99 -3.79 -13.56
CA LEU A 47 7.93 -4.67 -14.04
C LEU A 47 7.87 -5.89 -13.11
N ILE A 48 6.73 -6.09 -12.47
CA ILE A 48 6.45 -7.18 -11.55
C ILE A 48 5.51 -8.15 -12.25
N LEU A 49 6.02 -9.34 -12.53
CA LEU A 49 5.20 -10.43 -13.06
C LEU A 49 4.45 -11.09 -11.91
N GLN A 50 3.13 -11.12 -11.98
CA GLN A 50 2.30 -11.71 -10.93
C GLN A 50 1.77 -13.09 -11.34
N PRO A 51 1.61 -14.03 -10.38
CA PRO A 51 0.99 -15.31 -10.69
C PRO A 51 -0.47 -15.10 -11.11
N PHE A 52 -0.92 -15.92 -12.06
CA PHE A 52 -2.33 -15.95 -12.45
C PHE A 52 -3.23 -16.21 -11.22
N PRO A 53 -4.36 -15.50 -11.03
CA PRO A 53 -5.06 -14.60 -11.96
C PRO A 53 -4.72 -13.11 -11.82
N MET A 54 -3.71 -12.73 -11.05
CA MET A 54 -3.37 -11.32 -10.84
C MET A 54 -2.76 -10.70 -12.12
N ARG A 55 -2.62 -9.36 -12.17
CA ARG A 55 -2.14 -8.63 -13.36
C ARG A 55 -0.70 -8.19 -13.15
N ASP A 56 0.08 -8.20 -14.21
CA ASP A 56 1.44 -7.67 -14.14
C ASP A 56 1.40 -6.17 -13.83
N GLU A 57 2.30 -5.72 -12.96
CA GLU A 57 2.32 -4.35 -12.48
C GLU A 57 3.62 -3.66 -12.87
N ILE A 58 3.52 -2.42 -13.35
CA ILE A 58 4.67 -1.54 -13.52
C ILE A 58 4.60 -0.49 -12.42
N THR A 59 5.66 -0.37 -11.62
CA THR A 59 5.67 0.52 -10.45
C THR A 59 7.08 0.94 -10.05
N SER A 60 7.24 2.18 -9.57
CA SER A 60 8.43 2.62 -8.83
C SER A 60 8.23 2.58 -7.32
N ASP A 61 7.02 2.27 -6.85
CA ASP A 61 6.66 2.37 -5.44
C ASP A 61 7.26 1.23 -4.60
N GLY A 62 8.00 1.61 -3.56
CA GLY A 62 8.69 0.67 -2.69
C GLY A 62 7.73 -0.27 -1.94
N LYS A 63 6.54 0.20 -1.57
CA LYS A 63 5.53 -0.65 -0.90
C LYS A 63 5.09 -1.78 -1.83
N THR A 64 4.62 -1.45 -3.03
CA THR A 64 4.17 -2.47 -4.01
C THR A 64 5.29 -3.46 -4.35
N ILE A 65 6.48 -2.97 -4.68
CA ILE A 65 7.63 -3.83 -5.00
C ILE A 65 7.90 -4.80 -3.84
N LEU A 66 7.95 -4.29 -2.60
CA LEU A 66 8.25 -5.11 -1.43
C LEU A 66 7.17 -6.16 -1.13
N THR A 67 5.89 -5.81 -1.31
CA THR A 67 4.76 -6.74 -1.08
C THR A 67 4.65 -7.82 -2.14
N SER A 68 5.01 -7.51 -3.38
CA SER A 68 4.95 -8.46 -4.48
C SER A 68 6.15 -9.41 -4.51
N MET A 69 7.27 -9.03 -3.90
CA MET A 69 8.46 -9.88 -3.81
C MET A 69 8.33 -10.97 -2.73
N GLY A 70 8.39 -12.23 -3.15
CA GLY A 70 8.58 -13.37 -2.24
C GLY A 70 10.02 -13.41 -1.72
N ALA A 71 10.26 -12.92 -0.50
CA ALA A 71 11.59 -13.00 0.12
C ALA A 71 11.86 -14.40 0.67
N VAL A 72 12.75 -15.15 0.01
CA VAL A 72 13.15 -16.51 0.44
C VAL A 72 14.31 -16.46 1.45
N HIS A 73 15.23 -15.51 1.29
CA HIS A 73 16.43 -15.43 2.13
C HIS A 73 16.12 -14.81 3.52
N PRO A 74 16.55 -15.39 4.66
CA PRO A 74 16.22 -14.87 5.99
C PRO A 74 16.66 -13.42 6.22
N GLY A 75 17.85 -13.04 5.74
CA GLY A 75 18.31 -11.64 5.82
C GLY A 75 17.41 -10.64 5.06
N ALA A 76 16.90 -11.04 3.89
CA ALA A 76 15.94 -10.25 3.13
C ALA A 76 14.57 -10.21 3.83
N TRP A 77 14.17 -11.31 4.46
CA TRP A 77 12.92 -11.40 5.23
C TRP A 77 12.93 -10.45 6.44
N ILE A 78 14.00 -10.42 7.24
CA ILE A 78 14.12 -9.49 8.38
C ILE A 78 13.99 -8.05 7.91
N LEU A 79 14.69 -7.69 6.83
CA LEU A 79 14.65 -6.33 6.29
C LEU A 79 13.25 -5.96 5.77
N ARG A 80 12.59 -6.90 5.09
CA ARG A 80 11.21 -6.75 4.62
C ARG A 80 10.25 -6.54 5.79
N GLU A 81 10.38 -7.32 6.85
CA GLU A 81 9.50 -7.25 8.02
C GLU A 81 9.61 -5.89 8.72
N MET A 82 10.83 -5.39 8.87
CA MET A 82 11.06 -4.06 9.43
C MET A 82 10.50 -2.95 8.53
N ALA A 83 10.62 -3.08 7.22
CA ALA A 83 10.10 -2.11 6.26
C ALA A 83 8.55 -2.04 6.23
N TYR A 84 7.82 -3.08 6.65
CA TYR A 84 6.36 -3.00 6.85
C TYR A 84 5.95 -1.91 7.84
N SER A 85 6.79 -1.62 8.84
CA SER A 85 6.52 -0.52 9.78
C SER A 85 6.50 0.84 9.07
N GLN A 86 7.34 1.03 8.04
CA GLN A 86 7.34 2.27 7.26
C GLN A 86 6.14 2.34 6.29
N ILE A 87 5.64 1.19 5.82
CA ILE A 87 4.41 1.13 5.01
C ILE A 87 3.22 1.71 5.80
N VAL A 88 3.17 1.51 7.12
CA VAL A 88 2.12 2.08 7.98
C VAL A 88 2.22 3.61 8.05
N VAL A 89 3.43 4.17 8.02
CA VAL A 89 3.65 5.62 7.94
C VAL A 89 3.20 6.16 6.58
N GLY A 90 3.47 5.40 5.51
CA GLY A 90 2.86 5.55 4.20
C GLY A 90 3.76 6.16 3.12
N ASP A 91 4.98 6.58 3.45
CA ASP A 91 5.99 7.02 2.47
C ASP A 91 7.41 6.73 2.98
N GLY A 92 8.43 6.81 2.11
CA GLY A 92 9.84 6.64 2.50
C GLY A 92 10.30 5.18 2.64
N VAL A 93 9.56 4.22 2.09
CA VAL A 93 9.90 2.77 2.12
C VAL A 93 11.25 2.52 1.45
N ILE A 94 11.47 3.08 0.26
CA ILE A 94 12.73 2.94 -0.49
C ILE A 94 13.89 3.54 0.30
N THR A 95 13.73 4.76 0.81
CA THR A 95 14.74 5.43 1.63
C THR A 95 15.14 4.57 2.84
N THR A 96 14.17 3.97 3.52
CA THR A 96 14.40 3.09 4.68
C THR A 96 15.23 1.86 4.29
N LEU A 97 14.85 1.18 3.19
CA LEU A 97 15.55 0.00 2.69
C LEU A 97 16.98 0.32 2.23
N VAL A 98 17.15 1.39 1.45
CA VAL A 98 18.46 1.79 0.94
C VAL A 98 19.39 2.23 2.07
N LEU A 99 18.90 3.01 3.04
CA LEU A 99 19.70 3.43 4.19
C LEU A 99 20.16 2.23 5.02
N ALA A 100 19.27 1.27 5.28
CA ALA A 100 19.64 0.03 5.94
C ALA A 100 20.75 -0.71 5.16
N GLY A 101 20.69 -0.70 3.82
CA GLY A 101 21.71 -1.28 2.97
C GLY A 101 23.06 -0.60 3.04
N GLU A 102 23.10 0.73 3.02
CA GLU A 102 24.36 1.47 3.18
C GLU A 102 24.95 1.29 4.59
N LEU A 103 24.12 1.24 5.63
CA LEU A 103 24.56 0.92 6.99
C LEU A 103 25.17 -0.49 7.07
N LEU A 104 24.54 -1.49 6.46
CA LEU A 104 25.06 -2.87 6.42
C LEU A 104 26.38 -2.97 5.64
N LYS A 105 26.47 -2.29 4.51
CA LYS A 105 27.69 -2.20 3.69
C LYS A 105 28.84 -1.58 4.48
N ASN A 106 28.59 -0.50 5.23
CA ASN A 106 29.61 0.12 6.06
C ASN A 106 29.93 -0.72 7.31
N SER A 107 28.95 -1.40 7.90
CA SER A 107 29.17 -2.38 8.98
C SER A 107 30.11 -3.50 8.54
N LYS A 108 29.97 -4.01 7.32
CA LYS A 108 30.86 -5.04 6.75
C LYS A 108 32.32 -4.58 6.69
N LYS A 109 32.58 -3.31 6.33
CA LYS A 109 33.92 -2.73 6.37
C LYS A 109 34.49 -2.73 7.79
N LEU A 110 33.68 -2.35 8.78
CA LEU A 110 34.10 -2.34 10.19
C LEU A 110 34.34 -3.75 10.74
N LEU A 111 33.53 -4.72 10.36
CA LEU A 111 33.73 -6.14 10.71
C LEU A 111 35.03 -6.67 10.11
N ALA A 112 35.38 -6.29 8.88
CA ALA A 112 36.66 -6.64 8.26
C ALA A 112 37.86 -6.03 9.01
N LEU A 113 37.68 -4.84 9.60
CA LEU A 113 38.65 -4.20 10.51
C LEU A 113 38.63 -4.79 11.93
N LYS A 114 37.94 -5.91 12.15
CA LYS A 114 37.81 -6.60 13.45
C LYS A 114 37.22 -5.70 14.55
N VAL A 115 36.32 -4.79 14.20
CA VAL A 115 35.48 -4.08 15.17
C VAL A 115 34.38 -5.04 15.65
N ARG A 116 34.20 -5.17 16.97
CA ARG A 116 33.19 -6.08 17.54
C ARG A 116 31.77 -5.61 17.17
N PRO A 117 30.84 -6.52 16.80
CA PRO A 117 29.45 -6.16 16.46
C PRO A 117 28.76 -5.28 17.51
N ALA A 118 28.98 -5.56 18.80
CA ALA A 118 28.41 -4.77 19.90
C ALA A 118 28.83 -3.28 19.87
N VAL A 119 30.06 -2.99 19.46
CA VAL A 119 30.57 -1.61 19.34
C VAL A 119 29.95 -0.91 18.14
N ILE A 120 29.78 -1.62 17.01
CA ILE A 120 29.09 -1.09 15.83
C ILE A 120 27.65 -0.73 16.17
N ILE A 121 26.93 -1.65 16.82
CA ILE A 121 25.54 -1.45 17.26
C ILE A 121 25.44 -0.27 18.23
N HIS A 122 26.37 -0.16 19.18
CA HIS A 122 26.41 0.97 20.12
C HIS A 122 26.60 2.30 19.38
N GLY A 123 27.58 2.41 18.50
CA GLY A 123 27.84 3.63 17.73
C GLY A 123 26.68 4.02 16.81
N TYR A 124 26.03 3.05 16.16
CA TYR A 124 24.84 3.32 15.33
C TYR A 124 23.65 3.82 16.18
N ARG A 125 23.46 3.31 17.40
CA ARG A 125 22.42 3.78 18.31
C ARG A 125 22.67 5.20 18.80
N GLU A 126 23.92 5.52 19.16
CA GLU A 126 24.29 6.89 19.55
C GLU A 126 24.16 7.87 18.37
N ALA A 127 24.59 7.46 17.16
CA ALA A 127 24.41 8.24 15.94
C ALA A 127 22.92 8.47 15.64
N MET A 128 22.08 7.44 15.75
CA MET A 128 20.62 7.56 15.56
C MET A 128 20.00 8.53 16.58
N LYS A 129 20.36 8.42 17.86
CA LYS A 129 19.88 9.33 18.91
C LYS A 129 20.26 10.78 18.63
N HIS A 130 21.51 11.02 18.23
CA HIS A 130 21.98 12.35 17.82
C HIS A 130 21.24 12.87 16.58
N THR A 131 21.00 11.99 15.59
CA THR A 131 20.28 12.29 14.35
C THR A 131 18.85 12.76 14.64
N ARG A 132 18.07 12.01 15.44
CA ARG A 132 16.69 12.36 15.79
C ARG A 132 16.59 13.69 16.54
N ASN A 133 17.51 13.92 17.48
CA ASN A 133 17.59 15.18 18.20
C ASN A 133 17.90 16.35 17.25
N THR A 134 18.78 16.13 16.29
CA THR A 134 19.17 17.13 15.30
C THR A 134 18.04 17.44 14.33
N LEU A 135 17.35 16.42 13.81
CA LEU A 135 16.17 16.57 12.94
C LEU A 135 15.12 17.48 13.58
N ARG A 136 14.77 17.21 14.85
CA ARG A 136 13.81 18.04 15.60
C ARG A 136 14.29 19.49 15.74
N LYS A 137 15.58 19.72 15.97
CA LYS A 137 16.17 21.06 16.10
C LYS A 137 16.19 21.85 14.79
N ILE A 138 16.48 21.20 13.66
CA ILE A 138 16.58 21.88 12.36
C ILE A 138 15.23 22.03 11.66
N SER A 139 14.24 21.21 12.01
CA SER A 139 12.89 21.26 11.43
C SER A 139 12.21 22.61 11.63
N LYS A 140 11.49 23.06 10.60
CA LYS A 140 10.68 24.29 10.63
C LYS A 140 9.23 23.92 11.00
N PRO A 141 8.52 24.75 11.78
CA PRO A 141 7.08 24.59 11.96
C PRO A 141 6.38 24.81 10.61
N ALA A 142 5.30 24.09 10.36
CA ALA A 142 4.43 24.26 9.20
C ALA A 142 2.97 24.06 9.63
N ASP A 143 2.06 24.86 9.11
CA ASP A 143 0.64 24.76 9.46
C ASP A 143 -0.08 23.83 8.49
N TRP A 144 -0.72 22.79 9.02
CA TRP A 144 -1.54 21.87 8.21
C TRP A 144 -2.86 22.51 7.76
N ARG A 145 -3.26 23.63 8.37
CA ARG A 145 -4.43 24.43 7.95
C ARG A 145 -4.09 25.35 6.79
N ASP A 146 -2.83 25.75 6.66
CA ASP A 146 -2.37 26.51 5.51
C ASP A 146 -2.34 25.58 4.28
N ARG A 147 -3.08 25.99 3.26
CA ARG A 147 -3.19 25.25 2.00
C ARG A 147 -1.85 25.19 1.29
N ASP A 148 -1.05 26.24 1.32
CA ASP A 148 0.19 26.30 0.54
C ASP A 148 1.27 25.38 1.12
N ASP A 149 1.40 25.32 2.46
CA ASP A 149 2.32 24.41 3.15
C ASP A 149 1.93 22.94 2.92
N MET A 150 0.64 22.61 3.07
CA MET A 150 0.11 21.28 2.75
C MET A 150 0.34 20.90 1.29
N LEU A 151 0.17 21.85 0.36
CA LEU A 151 0.32 21.61 -1.07
C LEU A 151 1.78 21.36 -1.45
N ARG A 152 2.75 22.07 -0.84
CA ARG A 152 4.19 21.81 -1.05
C ARG A 152 4.57 20.39 -0.63
N VAL A 153 4.10 19.95 0.52
CA VAL A 153 4.32 18.59 1.03
C VAL A 153 3.68 17.54 0.13
N ALA A 154 2.41 17.72 -0.24
CA ALA A 154 1.68 16.78 -1.08
C ALA A 154 2.28 16.67 -2.49
N ARG A 155 2.68 17.81 -3.09
CA ARG A 155 3.33 17.83 -4.42
C ARG A 155 4.68 17.12 -4.40
N THR A 156 5.47 17.32 -3.34
CA THR A 156 6.76 16.63 -3.19
C THR A 156 6.58 15.11 -3.17
N ALA A 157 5.63 14.60 -2.37
CA ALA A 157 5.36 13.17 -2.28
C ALA A 157 4.80 12.59 -3.60
N ALA A 158 3.79 13.25 -4.20
CA ALA A 158 3.17 12.79 -5.44
C ALA A 158 4.14 12.80 -6.64
N GLY A 159 5.03 13.80 -6.70
CA GLY A 159 5.98 14.00 -7.80
C GLY A 159 7.06 12.92 -7.93
N THR A 160 7.15 11.99 -6.98
CA THR A 160 8.07 10.83 -7.07
C THR A 160 7.48 9.66 -7.86
N LYS A 161 6.16 9.64 -8.06
CA LYS A 161 5.41 8.51 -8.65
C LYS A 161 4.70 8.91 -9.94
N SER A 162 4.08 10.09 -9.93
CA SER A 162 3.43 10.67 -11.10
C SER A 162 4.16 11.94 -11.55
N PHE A 163 4.06 12.28 -12.83
CA PHE A 163 4.78 13.40 -13.42
C PHE A 163 3.84 14.55 -13.80
N GLY A 164 4.37 15.77 -13.69
CA GLY A 164 3.77 16.97 -14.28
C GLY A 164 2.40 17.34 -13.70
N TYR A 165 1.46 17.66 -14.59
CA TYR A 165 0.15 18.21 -14.25
C TYR A 165 -0.70 17.26 -13.39
N GLN A 166 -0.61 15.95 -13.64
CA GLN A 166 -1.40 14.96 -12.93
C GLN A 166 -1.00 14.88 -11.45
N ALA A 167 0.29 14.91 -11.13
CA ALA A 167 0.78 14.90 -9.76
C ALA A 167 0.31 16.13 -8.98
N ALA A 168 0.34 17.32 -9.61
CA ALA A 168 -0.15 18.55 -8.99
C ALA A 168 -1.65 18.48 -8.69
N LYS A 169 -2.45 17.97 -9.63
CA LYS A 169 -3.90 17.79 -9.46
C LYS A 169 -4.25 16.77 -8.36
N LEU A 170 -3.55 15.64 -8.30
CA LEU A 170 -3.71 14.64 -7.25
C LEU A 170 -3.31 15.20 -5.87
N ALA A 171 -2.24 15.99 -5.80
CA ALA A 171 -1.83 16.66 -4.57
C ALA A 171 -2.91 17.64 -4.08
N GLU A 172 -3.53 18.42 -4.98
CA GLU A 172 -4.63 19.31 -4.62
C GLU A 172 -5.85 18.55 -4.08
N PHE A 173 -6.18 17.40 -4.68
CA PHE A 173 -7.25 16.53 -4.19
C PHE A 173 -6.94 15.91 -2.83
N ALA A 174 -5.69 15.48 -2.61
CA ALA A 174 -5.23 14.97 -1.32
C ALA A 174 -5.35 16.04 -0.23
N VAL A 175 -4.89 17.26 -0.49
CA VAL A 175 -4.97 18.39 0.44
C VAL A 175 -6.42 18.71 0.78
N PHE A 176 -7.28 18.82 -0.23
CA PHE A 176 -8.70 19.06 -0.01
C PHE A 176 -9.34 17.97 0.86
N ALA A 177 -9.09 16.70 0.53
CA ALA A 177 -9.65 15.56 1.26
C ALA A 177 -9.22 15.57 2.73
N VAL A 178 -7.91 15.73 2.99
CA VAL A 178 -7.39 15.76 4.37
C VAL A 178 -7.95 16.94 5.16
N GLN A 179 -8.03 18.14 4.58
CA GLN A 179 -8.53 19.32 5.29
C GLN A 179 -10.01 19.19 5.69
N HIS A 180 -10.84 18.53 4.88
CA HIS A 180 -12.28 18.37 5.17
C HIS A 180 -12.58 17.18 6.09
N ILE A 181 -11.72 16.15 6.09
CA ILE A 181 -11.90 14.95 6.93
C ILE A 181 -11.26 15.11 8.31
N THR A 182 -10.25 15.99 8.46
CA THR A 182 -9.56 16.17 9.73
C THR A 182 -10.51 16.75 10.78
N GLU A 183 -10.80 15.95 11.82
CA GLU A 183 -11.63 16.35 12.94
C GLU A 183 -10.77 16.71 14.16
N MET A 184 -11.12 17.79 14.85
CA MET A 184 -10.53 18.11 16.15
C MET A 184 -11.27 17.33 17.24
N ARG A 185 -10.74 16.17 17.65
CA ARG A 185 -11.29 15.39 18.77
C ARG A 185 -10.39 15.53 20.00
N ALA A 186 -10.96 15.99 21.12
CA ALA A 186 -10.23 16.23 22.37
C ALA A 186 -8.97 17.11 22.17
N GLY A 187 -9.05 18.13 21.31
CA GLY A 187 -7.95 19.06 21.03
C GLY A 187 -6.83 18.49 20.13
N LYS A 188 -6.93 17.25 19.68
CA LYS A 188 -5.98 16.64 18.74
C LYS A 188 -6.64 16.43 17.36
N PRO A 189 -5.94 16.73 16.26
CA PRO A 189 -6.45 16.41 14.95
C PRO A 189 -6.44 14.88 14.77
N GLN A 190 -7.61 14.31 14.54
CA GLN A 190 -7.78 12.92 14.13
C GLN A 190 -8.15 12.90 12.65
N LEU A 191 -7.34 12.17 11.87
CA LEU A 191 -7.58 11.91 10.46
C LEU A 191 -7.74 10.42 10.27
N ASP A 192 -8.91 10.00 9.78
CA ASP A 192 -9.14 8.65 9.31
C ASP A 192 -9.06 8.62 7.77
N ILE A 193 -8.00 8.01 7.24
CA ILE A 193 -7.86 7.82 5.79
C ILE A 193 -8.99 6.92 5.25
N GLY A 194 -9.60 6.10 6.11
CA GLY A 194 -10.74 5.27 5.76
C GLY A 194 -11.94 6.07 5.24
N ASP A 195 -12.04 7.38 5.52
CA ASP A 195 -13.11 8.24 5.00
C ASP A 195 -12.84 8.78 3.58
N ILE A 196 -11.67 8.50 3.00
CA ILE A 196 -11.36 8.79 1.60
C ILE A 196 -11.61 7.53 0.77
N CYS A 197 -12.51 7.63 -0.20
CA CYS A 197 -12.76 6.57 -1.15
C CYS A 197 -11.99 6.84 -2.44
N VAL A 198 -11.13 5.92 -2.85
CA VAL A 198 -10.45 6.01 -4.15
C VAL A 198 -11.13 5.03 -5.11
N LEU A 199 -11.64 5.54 -6.23
CA LEU A 199 -12.21 4.73 -7.29
C LEU A 199 -11.34 4.82 -8.54
N LYS A 200 -10.90 3.68 -9.03
CA LYS A 200 -10.16 3.56 -10.30
C LYS A 200 -11.11 3.12 -11.40
N MET A 201 -11.09 3.81 -12.53
CA MET A 201 -11.84 3.39 -13.70
C MET A 201 -11.01 3.53 -14.98
N ILE A 202 -11.00 2.46 -15.77
CA ILE A 202 -10.32 2.41 -17.06
C ILE A 202 -11.13 3.21 -18.09
N GLY A 203 -10.40 3.87 -18.99
CA GLY A 203 -10.93 4.70 -20.07
C GLY A 203 -10.88 6.18 -19.75
N LYS A 204 -10.91 7.01 -20.80
CA LYS A 204 -10.69 8.47 -20.78
C LYS A 204 -9.26 8.84 -20.38
N THR A 205 -8.93 10.13 -20.46
CA THR A 205 -7.61 10.65 -20.09
C THR A 205 -7.50 10.87 -18.58
N SER A 206 -6.27 10.94 -18.07
CA SER A 206 -5.99 11.25 -16.66
C SER A 206 -6.52 12.62 -16.24
N ASP A 207 -6.68 13.54 -17.18
CA ASP A 207 -7.27 14.86 -16.96
C ASP A 207 -8.72 14.80 -16.49
N GLU A 208 -9.45 13.73 -16.83
CA GLU A 208 -10.82 13.51 -16.37
C GLU A 208 -10.91 12.97 -14.93
N THR A 209 -9.78 12.82 -14.23
CA THR A 209 -9.76 12.56 -12.78
C THR A 209 -10.48 13.70 -12.05
N ARG A 210 -11.38 13.36 -11.14
CA ARG A 210 -12.23 14.32 -10.41
C ARG A 210 -12.29 14.00 -8.93
N LEU A 211 -12.38 15.06 -8.14
CA LEU A 211 -12.74 14.99 -6.73
C LEU A 211 -14.26 15.16 -6.62
N ILE A 212 -14.91 14.18 -6.02
CA ILE A 212 -16.35 14.15 -5.74
C ILE A 212 -16.54 14.52 -4.27
N ARG A 213 -17.27 15.61 -4.01
CA ARG A 213 -17.62 16.09 -2.66
C ARG A 213 -18.80 15.29 -2.11
N GLY A 214 -18.59 14.00 -2.00
CA GLY A 214 -19.60 13.01 -1.66
C GLY A 214 -19.06 11.62 -1.96
N ILE A 215 -19.92 10.72 -2.42
CA ILE A 215 -19.53 9.32 -2.66
C ILE A 215 -19.94 8.86 -4.03
N ALA A 216 -19.07 8.08 -4.65
CA ALA A 216 -19.42 7.30 -5.82
C ALA A 216 -19.33 5.79 -5.56
N PHE A 217 -20.14 5.03 -6.29
CA PHE A 217 -20.21 3.58 -6.23
C PHE A 217 -20.23 3.00 -7.64
N GLN A 218 -19.55 1.87 -7.84
CA GLN A 218 -19.70 1.05 -9.05
C GLN A 218 -21.00 0.22 -8.94
N SER A 219 -22.13 0.90 -8.90
CA SER A 219 -23.46 0.31 -8.87
C SER A 219 -24.37 1.09 -9.82
N GLY A 220 -25.36 0.40 -10.36
CA GLY A 220 -26.38 0.98 -11.23
C GLY A 220 -27.69 1.20 -10.48
N LEU A 221 -28.58 1.98 -11.10
CA LEU A 221 -29.96 2.08 -10.65
C LEU A 221 -30.66 0.73 -10.78
N ARG A 222 -31.49 0.40 -9.78
CA ARG A 222 -32.17 -0.91 -9.71
C ARG A 222 -33.16 -1.12 -10.85
N HIS A 223 -33.81 -0.05 -11.32
CA HIS A 223 -34.84 -0.10 -12.37
C HIS A 223 -34.56 0.93 -13.47
N PRO A 224 -34.67 0.58 -14.77
CA PRO A 224 -34.34 1.49 -15.88
C PRO A 224 -35.29 2.69 -16.02
N GLY A 225 -36.50 2.59 -15.47
CA GLY A 225 -37.48 3.68 -15.42
C GLY A 225 -37.21 4.73 -14.34
N MET A 226 -36.19 4.55 -13.50
CA MET A 226 -35.79 5.57 -12.52
C MET A 226 -35.12 6.76 -13.21
N PRO A 227 -35.31 7.99 -12.72
CA PRO A 227 -34.62 9.15 -13.27
C PRO A 227 -33.11 8.97 -13.12
N LYS A 228 -32.34 9.31 -14.16
CA LYS A 228 -30.88 9.13 -14.15
C LYS A 228 -30.13 10.18 -13.34
N ARG A 229 -30.75 11.35 -13.15
CA ARG A 229 -30.18 12.47 -12.39
C ARG A 229 -31.28 13.16 -11.58
N ILE A 230 -30.97 13.44 -10.32
CA ILE A 230 -31.82 14.23 -9.40
C ILE A 230 -30.96 15.38 -8.86
N GLU A 231 -31.53 16.59 -8.83
CA GLU A 231 -30.94 17.77 -8.21
C GLU A 231 -31.46 17.93 -6.78
N ASN A 232 -30.56 18.28 -5.86
CA ASN A 232 -30.81 18.41 -4.42
C ASN A 232 -31.57 17.22 -3.79
N PRO A 233 -31.13 15.96 -4.01
CA PRO A 233 -31.86 14.80 -3.50
C PRO A 233 -31.83 14.72 -1.97
N ARG A 234 -32.98 14.38 -1.37
CA ARG A 234 -33.04 13.89 0.02
C ARG A 234 -32.73 12.39 0.05
N ILE A 235 -31.71 12.01 0.80
CA ILE A 235 -31.09 10.68 0.74
C ILE A 235 -31.47 9.86 1.98
N ALA A 236 -32.23 8.78 1.78
CA ALA A 236 -32.47 7.77 2.80
C ALA A 236 -31.37 6.70 2.79
N LEU A 237 -30.77 6.46 3.95
CA LEU A 237 -29.71 5.48 4.15
C LEU A 237 -30.23 4.28 4.93
N LEU A 238 -30.36 3.13 4.28
CA LEU A 238 -30.96 1.93 4.86
C LEU A 238 -29.95 0.78 4.95
N THR A 239 -29.74 0.24 6.15
CA THR A 239 -28.95 -1.00 6.32
C THR A 239 -29.80 -2.27 6.15
N CYS A 240 -31.13 -2.12 6.12
CA CYS A 240 -32.06 -3.19 5.75
C CYS A 240 -32.17 -3.38 4.23
N GLY A 241 -32.86 -4.44 3.83
CA GLY A 241 -33.19 -4.78 2.43
C GLY A 241 -34.69 -4.73 2.18
N LEU A 242 -35.10 -4.45 0.95
CA LEU A 242 -36.49 -4.63 0.48
C LEU A 242 -36.64 -5.97 -0.26
N GLU A 243 -35.98 -7.00 0.27
CA GLU A 243 -36.04 -8.36 -0.26
C GLU A 243 -37.02 -9.20 0.57
N PHE A 244 -37.87 -9.98 -0.08
CA PHE A 244 -38.64 -11.01 0.60
C PHE A 244 -37.67 -12.07 1.12
N LYS A 245 -37.59 -12.22 2.44
CA LYS A 245 -36.86 -13.33 3.05
C LYS A 245 -37.41 -14.64 2.49
N ARG A 246 -36.57 -15.36 1.76
CA ARG A 246 -36.87 -16.73 1.34
C ARG A 246 -36.72 -17.59 2.58
N PHE A 247 -37.82 -18.15 3.08
CA PHE A 247 -37.86 -19.01 4.28
C PHE A 247 -37.06 -20.34 4.16
N TRP A 248 -36.23 -20.51 3.12
CA TRP A 248 -35.57 -21.79 2.80
C TRP A 248 -34.13 -21.90 3.31
N GLU A 249 -33.62 -20.90 4.05
CA GLU A 249 -32.30 -20.98 4.69
C GLU A 249 -32.32 -21.65 6.08
N GLU A 250 -33.51 -22.00 6.60
CA GLU A 250 -33.64 -22.99 7.67
C GLU A 250 -34.02 -24.33 7.02
N GLU A 251 -33.28 -25.40 7.33
CA GLU A 251 -33.31 -26.73 6.69
C GLU A 251 -34.63 -27.52 6.85
N THR A 252 -35.77 -26.87 7.08
CA THR A 252 -37.07 -27.53 7.12
C THR A 252 -37.88 -27.18 5.86
N PRO A 253 -38.03 -28.12 4.90
CA PRO A 253 -38.92 -27.90 3.78
C PRO A 253 -40.37 -27.90 4.29
N VAL A 254 -40.93 -26.72 4.53
CA VAL A 254 -42.35 -26.57 4.84
C VAL A 254 -43.12 -26.86 3.55
N LYS A 255 -43.60 -28.10 3.41
CA LYS A 255 -44.58 -28.47 2.38
C LYS A 255 -45.91 -27.80 2.71
N VAL A 256 -46.08 -26.56 2.27
CA VAL A 256 -47.37 -25.88 2.35
C VAL A 256 -48.30 -26.51 1.32
N GLN A 257 -49.29 -27.29 1.76
CA GLN A 257 -50.43 -27.67 0.93
C GLN A 257 -51.30 -26.42 0.71
N VAL A 258 -51.10 -25.73 -0.40
CA VAL A 258 -51.85 -24.50 -0.69
C VAL A 258 -53.15 -24.86 -1.40
N ALA A 259 -54.29 -24.60 -0.75
CA ALA A 259 -55.59 -24.63 -1.41
C ALA A 259 -55.63 -23.58 -2.54
N PRO A 260 -56.25 -23.84 -3.70
CA PRO A 260 -56.18 -22.97 -4.89
C PRO A 260 -56.52 -21.48 -4.66
N GLY A 261 -57.38 -21.16 -3.68
CA GLY A 261 -57.74 -19.79 -3.30
C GLY A 261 -56.76 -19.07 -2.36
N ARG A 262 -55.91 -19.79 -1.62
CA ARG A 262 -54.95 -19.16 -0.68
C ARG A 262 -53.78 -18.50 -1.41
N ILE A 263 -53.44 -18.96 -2.62
CA ILE A 263 -52.39 -18.34 -3.45
C ILE A 263 -52.74 -16.89 -3.79
N GLY A 264 -54.01 -16.60 -4.10
CA GLY A 264 -54.49 -15.24 -4.38
C GLY A 264 -54.31 -14.33 -3.16
N SER A 265 -54.81 -14.77 -1.99
CA SER A 265 -54.67 -14.01 -0.74
C SER A 265 -53.21 -13.74 -0.34
N MET A 266 -52.30 -14.69 -0.61
CA MET A 266 -50.87 -14.49 -0.35
C MET A 266 -50.23 -13.47 -1.30
N ARG A 267 -50.66 -13.44 -2.57
CA ARG A 267 -50.22 -12.41 -3.54
C ARG A 267 -50.70 -11.03 -3.14
N GLU A 268 -51.96 -10.92 -2.73
CA GLU A 268 -52.54 -9.65 -2.25
C GLU A 268 -51.86 -9.15 -0.98
N ALA A 269 -51.64 -10.02 0.01
CA ALA A 269 -50.91 -9.68 1.23
C ALA A 269 -49.49 -9.19 0.90
N ARG A 270 -48.82 -9.85 -0.06
CA ARG A 270 -47.49 -9.44 -0.52
C ARG A 270 -47.50 -8.07 -1.18
N LEU A 271 -48.45 -7.81 -2.08
CA LEU A 271 -48.62 -6.50 -2.72
C LEU A 271 -48.95 -5.40 -1.70
N LYS A 272 -49.76 -5.72 -0.69
CA LYS A 272 -50.09 -4.79 0.40
C LYS A 272 -48.83 -4.39 1.17
N MET A 273 -47.99 -5.37 1.56
CA MET A 273 -46.73 -5.09 2.26
C MET A 273 -45.77 -4.25 1.41
N VAL A 274 -45.66 -4.53 0.11
CA VAL A 274 -44.83 -3.72 -0.82
C VAL A 274 -45.34 -2.28 -0.84
N ARG A 275 -46.64 -2.07 -1.01
CA ARG A 275 -47.24 -0.73 -1.05
C ARG A 275 -46.99 0.02 0.25
N GLU A 276 -47.21 -0.62 1.40
CA GLU A 276 -46.93 -0.02 2.71
C GLU A 276 -45.47 0.41 2.84
N ASN A 277 -44.51 -0.41 2.40
CA ASN A 277 -43.08 -0.04 2.42
C ASN A 277 -42.77 1.15 1.51
N VAL A 278 -43.31 1.16 0.29
CA VAL A 278 -43.12 2.27 -0.66
C VAL A 278 -43.79 3.55 -0.16
N ASP A 279 -44.99 3.45 0.43
CA ASP A 279 -45.72 4.56 1.04
C ASP A 279 -44.92 5.18 2.19
N ARG A 280 -44.29 4.37 3.05
CA ARG A 280 -43.41 4.87 4.12
C ARG A 280 -42.20 5.64 3.59
N ILE A 281 -41.51 5.09 2.59
CA ILE A 281 -40.37 5.77 1.95
C ILE A 281 -40.83 7.09 1.33
N THR A 282 -41.98 7.10 0.65
CA THR A 282 -42.52 8.30 0.02
C THR A 282 -42.94 9.33 1.08
N ALA A 283 -43.55 8.89 2.17
CA ALA A 283 -43.96 9.75 3.29
C ALA A 283 -42.77 10.38 4.01
N SER A 284 -41.61 9.73 4.04
CA SER A 284 -40.37 10.33 4.55
C SER A 284 -39.87 11.50 3.71
N GLY A 285 -40.29 11.59 2.44
CA GLY A 285 -39.83 12.61 1.49
C GLY A 285 -38.50 12.29 0.80
N ALA A 286 -38.01 11.06 0.89
CA ALA A 286 -36.74 10.66 0.25
C ALA A 286 -36.85 10.58 -1.29
N ASP A 287 -35.92 11.22 -1.98
CA ASP A 287 -35.80 11.20 -3.45
C ASP A 287 -34.79 10.14 -3.93
N LEU A 288 -33.85 9.77 -3.05
CA LEU A 288 -32.85 8.73 -3.28
C LEU A 288 -32.79 7.78 -2.08
N VAL A 289 -32.89 6.47 -2.34
CA VAL A 289 -32.74 5.41 -1.33
C VAL A 289 -31.48 4.61 -1.62
N VAL A 290 -30.56 4.61 -0.66
CA VAL A 290 -29.32 3.82 -0.72
C VAL A 290 -29.41 2.70 0.31
N MET A 291 -29.28 1.46 -0.16
CA MET A 291 -29.50 0.27 0.63
C MET A 291 -28.28 -0.64 0.70
N SER A 292 -28.04 -1.22 1.87
CA SER A 292 -26.94 -2.19 2.07
C SER A 292 -27.26 -3.53 1.43
N LYS A 293 -28.48 -3.99 1.71
CA LYS A 293 -29.01 -5.24 1.19
C LYS A 293 -29.69 -4.98 -0.15
N GLY A 294 -30.31 -6.00 -0.74
CA GLY A 294 -30.96 -5.82 -2.02
C GLY A 294 -32.36 -5.22 -1.96
N CYS A 295 -32.89 -4.95 -3.15
CA CYS A 295 -34.25 -4.47 -3.38
C CYS A 295 -34.90 -5.34 -4.45
N ASP A 296 -36.08 -5.89 -4.15
CA ASP A 296 -36.85 -6.66 -5.13
C ASP A 296 -37.39 -5.78 -6.25
N GLU A 297 -37.67 -6.41 -7.39
CA GLU A 297 -38.13 -5.74 -8.60
C GLU A 297 -39.49 -5.05 -8.41
N LEU A 298 -40.42 -5.65 -7.66
CA LEU A 298 -41.73 -5.06 -7.36
C LEU A 298 -41.62 -3.76 -6.54
N HIS A 299 -40.69 -3.72 -5.58
CA HIS A 299 -40.42 -2.49 -4.83
C HIS A 299 -39.78 -1.45 -5.75
N ALA A 300 -38.82 -1.86 -6.58
CA ALA A 300 -38.12 -0.96 -7.48
C ALA A 300 -39.03 -0.36 -8.57
N SER A 301 -39.98 -1.12 -9.13
CA SER A 301 -40.92 -0.60 -10.13
C SER A 301 -41.86 0.44 -9.53
N MET A 302 -42.43 0.17 -8.35
CA MET A 302 -43.32 1.11 -7.66
C MET A 302 -42.58 2.37 -7.17
N LEU A 303 -41.32 2.25 -6.76
CA LEU A 303 -40.48 3.41 -6.42
C LEU A 303 -40.12 4.23 -7.66
N ALA A 304 -39.88 3.57 -8.80
CA ALA A 304 -39.62 4.24 -10.08
C ALA A 304 -40.85 5.04 -10.57
N GLU A 305 -42.07 4.51 -10.41
CA GLU A 305 -43.32 5.23 -10.73
C GLU A 305 -43.47 6.53 -9.91
N ARG A 306 -42.91 6.56 -8.70
CA ARG A 306 -42.88 7.74 -7.82
C ARG A 306 -41.67 8.65 -8.04
N GLY A 307 -40.80 8.32 -9.00
CA GLY A 307 -39.60 9.10 -9.33
C GLY A 307 -38.45 8.94 -8.33
N ILE A 308 -38.49 7.95 -7.43
CA ILE A 308 -37.47 7.74 -6.39
C ILE A 308 -36.33 6.86 -6.95
N GLN A 309 -35.09 7.31 -6.84
CA GLN A 309 -33.91 6.52 -7.20
C GLN A 309 -33.62 5.46 -6.13
N VAL A 310 -33.23 4.25 -6.56
CA VAL A 310 -32.80 3.19 -5.66
C VAL A 310 -31.46 2.61 -6.10
N VAL A 311 -30.50 2.66 -5.19
CA VAL A 311 -29.21 1.98 -5.31
C VAL A 311 -29.11 0.98 -4.17
N HIS A 312 -28.86 -0.28 -4.50
CA HIS A 312 -28.85 -1.39 -3.55
C HIS A 312 -27.52 -2.12 -3.58
N ARG A 313 -27.27 -2.99 -2.59
CA ARG A 313 -26.01 -3.74 -2.44
C ARG A 313 -24.78 -2.85 -2.27
N VAL A 314 -24.96 -1.73 -1.57
CA VAL A 314 -23.84 -0.85 -1.20
C VAL A 314 -23.17 -1.39 0.06
N PRO A 315 -21.84 -1.56 0.10
CA PRO A 315 -21.17 -2.05 1.31
C PRO A 315 -21.47 -1.20 2.55
N ASP A 316 -21.74 -1.83 3.70
CA ASP A 316 -22.09 -1.14 4.95
C ASP A 316 -21.00 -0.16 5.41
N ALA A 317 -19.82 -0.67 5.75
CA ALA A 317 -18.74 0.13 6.33
C ALA A 317 -18.09 1.09 5.31
N GLY A 318 -17.86 0.60 4.09
CA GLY A 318 -17.17 1.37 3.05
C GLY A 318 -18.05 2.28 2.21
N GLY A 319 -19.38 2.12 2.30
CA GLY A 319 -20.33 2.86 1.47
C GLY A 319 -21.36 3.64 2.28
N ILE A 320 -22.27 2.97 2.98
CA ILE A 320 -23.35 3.66 3.72
C ILE A 320 -22.79 4.47 4.88
N GLY A 321 -21.84 3.91 5.65
CA GLY A 321 -21.21 4.62 6.76
C GLY A 321 -20.48 5.88 6.30
N ARG A 322 -19.78 5.80 5.16
CA ARG A 322 -19.16 6.97 4.54
C ARG A 322 -20.21 7.96 4.03
N LEU A 323 -21.29 7.48 3.42
CA LEU A 323 -22.31 8.33 2.81
C LEU A 323 -23.06 9.10 3.89
N ALA A 324 -23.34 8.47 5.02
CA ALA A 324 -23.87 9.12 6.22
C ALA A 324 -22.97 10.29 6.67
N LYS A 325 -21.65 10.06 6.74
CA LYS A 325 -20.69 11.14 7.06
C LYS A 325 -20.65 12.24 6.00
N ALA A 326 -20.77 11.90 4.73
CA ALA A 326 -20.71 12.86 3.63
C ALA A 326 -21.99 13.70 3.51
N SER A 327 -23.16 13.08 3.57
CA SER A 327 -24.48 13.71 3.38
C SER A 327 -25.10 14.25 4.66
N GLY A 328 -24.53 13.91 5.83
CA GLY A 328 -25.07 14.25 7.15
C GLY A 328 -26.27 13.40 7.59
N GLY A 329 -26.69 12.43 6.77
CA GLY A 329 -27.81 11.53 7.08
C GLY A 329 -27.44 10.44 8.10
N LYS A 330 -28.45 9.82 8.70
CA LYS A 330 -28.27 8.71 9.65
C LYS A 330 -28.63 7.39 8.97
N ALA A 331 -27.80 6.37 9.16
CA ALA A 331 -28.08 5.03 8.67
C ALA A 331 -29.16 4.37 9.56
N VAL A 332 -30.28 3.99 8.97
CA VAL A 332 -31.45 3.42 9.66
C VAL A 332 -31.53 1.92 9.42
N GLY A 333 -31.81 1.16 10.49
CA GLY A 333 -31.90 -0.31 10.47
C GLY A 333 -33.26 -0.89 10.13
N SER A 334 -34.32 -0.10 10.30
CA SER A 334 -35.71 -0.47 9.99
C SER A 334 -36.39 0.65 9.22
N LEU A 335 -37.33 0.32 8.33
CA LEU A 335 -38.16 1.33 7.66
C LEU A 335 -39.08 2.08 8.62
N ASP A 336 -39.41 1.46 9.76
CA ASP A 336 -40.33 2.05 10.74
C ASP A 336 -39.70 3.21 11.51
N ASP A 337 -38.37 3.21 11.61
CA ASP A 337 -37.61 4.25 12.29
C ASP A 337 -37.24 5.40 11.35
N LEU A 338 -37.55 5.29 10.04
CA LEU A 338 -37.16 6.29 9.04
C LEU A 338 -38.00 7.56 9.18
N LYS A 339 -37.34 8.66 9.57
CA LYS A 339 -37.94 9.98 9.66
C LYS A 339 -37.26 10.98 8.72
N GLU A 340 -37.91 12.12 8.52
CA GLU A 340 -37.35 13.22 7.72
C GLU A 340 -36.02 13.76 8.31
N GLU A 341 -35.86 13.70 9.64
CA GLU A 341 -34.63 14.12 10.34
C GLU A 341 -33.41 13.23 10.04
N ASP A 342 -33.63 11.98 9.59
CA ASP A 342 -32.55 11.04 9.30
C ASP A 342 -32.01 11.18 7.87
N LEU A 343 -32.65 11.99 7.02
CA LEU A 343 -32.33 12.12 5.60
C LEU A 343 -31.06 12.96 5.39
N GLY A 344 -30.16 12.43 4.56
CA GLY A 344 -28.98 13.14 4.09
C GLY A 344 -29.30 14.10 2.95
N HIS A 345 -28.42 15.08 2.73
CA HIS A 345 -28.56 16.08 1.67
C HIS A 345 -27.32 16.07 0.77
N ALA A 346 -27.53 16.21 -0.54
CA ALA A 346 -26.45 16.39 -1.53
C ALA A 346 -26.90 17.38 -2.60
N GLY A 347 -25.97 17.88 -3.42
CA GLY A 347 -26.27 18.82 -4.49
C GLY A 347 -26.87 18.13 -5.72
N PHE A 348 -26.36 16.96 -6.08
CA PHE A 348 -26.96 16.10 -7.11
C PHE A 348 -26.59 14.64 -6.92
N ALA A 349 -27.42 13.75 -7.47
CA ALA A 349 -27.11 12.34 -7.65
C ALA A 349 -27.33 11.94 -9.11
N GLU A 350 -26.34 11.28 -9.72
CA GLU A 350 -26.42 10.85 -11.12
C GLU A 350 -25.83 9.47 -11.38
N GLU A 351 -26.48 8.71 -12.27
CA GLU A 351 -25.95 7.48 -12.85
C GLU A 351 -25.21 7.82 -14.16
N VAL A 352 -23.89 7.60 -14.17
CA VAL A 352 -23.04 7.74 -15.34
C VAL A 352 -22.68 6.37 -15.88
N LYS A 353 -22.97 6.18 -17.16
CA LYS A 353 -22.50 5.01 -17.92
C LYS A 353 -21.02 5.18 -18.24
N VAL A 354 -20.23 4.19 -17.89
CA VAL A 354 -18.82 4.13 -18.19
C VAL A 354 -18.57 2.94 -19.12
N PRO A 355 -18.06 3.17 -20.34
CA PRO A 355 -17.71 2.07 -21.23
C PRO A 355 -16.64 1.20 -20.59
N ARG A 356 -16.86 -0.10 -20.56
CA ARG A 356 -15.94 -1.05 -19.93
C ARG A 356 -14.85 -1.45 -20.91
N PHE A 357 -13.65 -0.90 -20.75
CA PHE A 357 -12.46 -1.29 -21.52
C PHE A 357 -11.66 -2.32 -20.73
N ASP A 358 -12.00 -3.61 -20.84
CA ASP A 358 -11.20 -4.70 -20.26
C ASP A 358 -10.90 -5.77 -21.31
N THR A 359 -9.61 -5.99 -21.60
CA THR A 359 -9.11 -6.97 -22.58
C THR A 359 -9.35 -8.43 -22.15
N ARG A 360 -9.50 -8.73 -20.86
CA ARG A 360 -9.83 -10.08 -20.36
C ARG A 360 -11.32 -10.44 -20.53
N ARG A 361 -12.17 -9.50 -20.97
CA ARG A 361 -13.56 -9.78 -21.34
C ARG A 361 -13.63 -10.84 -22.43
N LEU A 362 -12.75 -10.79 -23.43
CA LEU A 362 -12.67 -11.83 -24.46
C LEU A 362 -12.47 -13.21 -23.84
N GLU A 363 -11.58 -13.35 -22.85
CA GLU A 363 -11.31 -14.65 -22.23
C GLU A 363 -12.43 -15.12 -21.29
N LYS A 364 -13.10 -14.22 -20.58
CA LYS A 364 -14.24 -14.55 -19.70
C LYS A 364 -15.53 -14.79 -20.48
N GLU A 365 -15.83 -14.03 -21.53
CA GLU A 365 -16.94 -14.30 -22.45
C GLU A 365 -16.72 -15.66 -23.14
N VAL A 366 -15.50 -15.96 -23.59
CA VAL A 366 -15.15 -17.26 -24.19
C VAL A 366 -15.29 -18.41 -23.18
N LYS A 367 -15.00 -18.19 -21.89
CA LYS A 367 -15.12 -19.25 -20.84
C LYS A 367 -16.52 -19.40 -20.24
N SER A 368 -17.30 -18.33 -20.12
CA SER A 368 -18.60 -18.34 -19.42
C SER A 368 -19.81 -18.41 -20.35
N GLY A 369 -19.66 -18.08 -21.64
CA GLY A 369 -20.75 -18.13 -22.63
C GLY A 369 -21.87 -17.10 -22.41
N GLU A 370 -21.83 -16.34 -21.32
CA GLU A 370 -22.79 -15.26 -21.02
C GLU A 370 -22.22 -13.91 -21.47
N PRO A 371 -22.99 -13.09 -22.22
CA PRO A 371 -22.59 -11.73 -22.55
C PRO A 371 -22.47 -10.91 -21.26
N LEU A 372 -21.24 -10.52 -20.91
CA LEU A 372 -21.00 -9.61 -19.79
C LEU A 372 -21.53 -8.21 -20.17
N PRO A 373 -22.15 -7.46 -19.24
CA PRO A 373 -22.66 -6.13 -19.53
C PRO A 373 -21.56 -5.23 -20.12
N GLU A 374 -21.88 -4.56 -21.24
CA GLU A 374 -20.94 -3.77 -22.03
C GLU A 374 -20.47 -2.47 -21.34
N GLU A 375 -21.22 -2.04 -20.33
CA GLU A 375 -21.05 -0.77 -19.63
C GLU A 375 -20.98 -1.01 -18.12
N ASP A 376 -19.95 -0.48 -17.47
CA ASP A 376 -19.97 -0.29 -16.02
C ASP A 376 -20.88 0.91 -15.71
N ARG A 377 -21.62 0.82 -14.61
CA ARG A 377 -22.44 1.95 -14.14
C ARG A 377 -21.80 2.52 -12.89
N LEU A 378 -21.61 3.83 -12.92
CA LEU A 378 -21.08 4.61 -11.82
C LEU A 378 -22.22 5.48 -11.29
N PHE A 379 -22.63 5.25 -10.06
CA PHE A 379 -23.55 6.14 -9.37
C PHE A 379 -22.76 7.14 -8.54
N MET A 380 -22.98 8.43 -8.73
CA MET A 380 -22.25 9.50 -8.04
C MET A 380 -23.23 10.37 -7.27
N ILE A 381 -22.87 10.66 -6.03
CA ILE A 381 -23.55 11.62 -5.16
C ILE A 381 -22.52 12.70 -4.86
N ASP A 382 -22.80 13.94 -5.27
CA ASP A 382 -21.86 15.05 -5.20
C ASP A 382 -22.54 16.33 -4.71
N GLY A 383 -21.74 17.32 -4.32
CA GLY A 383 -22.22 18.60 -3.83
C GLY A 383 -22.70 18.58 -2.38
N CYS A 384 -22.20 17.65 -1.55
CA CYS A 384 -22.46 17.72 -0.11
C CYS A 384 -21.79 18.97 0.49
N THR A 385 -22.49 19.69 1.37
CA THR A 385 -22.08 21.01 1.88
C THR A 385 -20.82 20.96 2.75
N ASN A 386 -20.67 19.90 3.56
CA ASN A 386 -19.47 19.67 4.37
C ASN A 386 -19.12 18.17 4.39
N PRO A 387 -18.50 17.66 3.31
CA PRO A 387 -18.29 16.23 3.14
C PRO A 387 -17.18 15.76 4.09
N ARG A 388 -17.56 15.09 5.17
CA ARG A 388 -16.59 14.38 6.05
C ARG A 388 -16.11 13.06 5.47
N SER A 389 -16.55 12.73 4.26
CA SER A 389 -16.04 11.65 3.43
C SER A 389 -16.10 12.11 1.97
N VAL A 390 -15.04 11.86 1.21
CA VAL A 390 -14.93 12.25 -0.19
C VAL A 390 -14.51 11.07 -1.06
N THR A 391 -14.91 11.10 -2.33
CA THR A 391 -14.44 10.15 -3.33
C THR A 391 -13.51 10.83 -4.33
N ILE A 392 -12.34 10.23 -4.57
CA ILE A 392 -11.43 10.63 -5.64
C ILE A 392 -11.55 9.60 -6.76
N LEU A 393 -12.10 10.03 -7.89
CA LEU A 393 -12.23 9.23 -9.10
C LEU A 393 -10.98 9.41 -9.96
N ILE A 394 -10.21 8.34 -10.11
CA ILE A 394 -9.02 8.29 -10.96
C ILE A 394 -9.39 7.66 -12.30
N ARG A 395 -9.15 8.41 -13.38
CA ARG A 395 -9.34 7.98 -14.77
C ARG A 395 -8.00 7.76 -15.44
N GLY A 396 -7.96 6.84 -16.39
CA GLY A 396 -6.73 6.52 -17.11
C GLY A 396 -6.98 5.48 -18.20
N GLN A 397 -6.18 5.56 -19.27
CA GLN A 397 -6.33 4.68 -20.44
C GLN A 397 -5.87 3.24 -20.15
N VAL A 398 -4.85 3.09 -19.31
CA VAL A 398 -4.22 1.82 -18.96
C VAL A 398 -4.22 1.63 -17.45
N GLU A 399 -4.42 0.39 -17.01
CA GLU A 399 -4.52 0.07 -15.59
C GLU A 399 -3.20 0.28 -14.83
N SER A 400 -2.05 0.02 -15.46
CA SER A 400 -0.74 0.30 -14.87
C SER A 400 -0.59 1.78 -14.52
N GLY A 401 -1.03 2.68 -15.39
CA GLY A 401 -1.05 4.13 -15.14
C GLY A 401 -2.05 4.54 -14.06
N LEU A 402 -3.20 3.85 -13.97
CA LEU A 402 -4.15 4.05 -12.87
C LEU A 402 -3.57 3.64 -11.52
N GLY A 403 -2.90 2.49 -11.46
CA GLY A 403 -2.22 2.01 -10.27
C GLY A 403 -1.16 2.99 -9.80
N GLU A 404 -0.37 3.56 -10.72
CA GLU A 404 0.63 4.56 -10.35
C GLU A 404 0.02 5.87 -9.84
N SER A 405 -1.12 6.27 -10.41
CA SER A 405 -1.86 7.46 -9.98
C SER A 405 -2.46 7.29 -8.59
N GLU A 406 -3.01 6.11 -8.29
CA GLU A 406 -3.48 5.75 -6.95
C GLU A 406 -2.34 5.77 -5.94
N ARG A 407 -1.17 5.21 -6.29
CA ARG A 407 0.01 5.23 -5.42
C ARG A 407 0.56 6.64 -5.18
N ALA A 408 0.51 7.51 -6.20
CA ALA A 408 0.85 8.92 -6.06
C ALA A 408 -0.10 9.64 -5.09
N LEU A 409 -1.39 9.35 -5.18
CA LEU A 409 -2.40 9.87 -4.27
C LEU A 409 -2.18 9.35 -2.83
N ASP A 410 -1.97 8.06 -2.65
CA ASP A 410 -1.69 7.43 -1.35
C ASP A 410 -0.47 8.08 -0.67
N ALA A 411 0.60 8.33 -1.43
CA ALA A 411 1.80 9.00 -0.93
C ALA A 411 1.52 10.44 -0.49
N ALA A 412 0.75 11.20 -1.28
CA ALA A 412 0.33 12.54 -0.92
C ALA A 412 -0.54 12.55 0.35
N LEU A 413 -1.52 11.64 0.46
CA LEU A 413 -2.37 11.47 1.64
C LEU A 413 -1.55 11.09 2.88
N ALA A 414 -0.57 10.19 2.73
CA ALA A 414 0.32 9.80 3.81
C ALA A 414 1.19 10.98 4.29
N ALA A 415 1.72 11.78 3.37
CA ALA A 415 2.51 12.97 3.68
C ALA A 415 1.67 14.05 4.39
N CYS A 416 0.46 14.33 3.91
CA CYS A 416 -0.50 15.22 4.58
C CYS A 416 -0.85 14.72 5.98
N ARG A 417 -1.15 13.42 6.13
CA ARG A 417 -1.41 12.81 7.45
C ARG A 417 -0.22 12.97 8.40
N ALA A 418 1.00 12.80 7.89
CA ALA A 418 2.21 12.95 8.70
C ALA A 418 2.36 14.39 9.22
N LEU A 419 2.07 15.39 8.36
CA LEU A 419 2.08 16.80 8.75
C LEU A 419 1.00 17.14 9.79
N VAL A 420 -0.21 16.57 9.65
CA VAL A 420 -1.29 16.75 10.64
C VAL A 420 -0.90 16.19 12.01
N LYS A 421 -0.22 15.04 12.05
CA LYS A 421 0.24 14.42 13.30
C LYS A 421 1.40 15.16 13.94
N GLU A 422 2.37 15.60 13.14
CA GLU A 422 3.54 16.36 13.59
C GLU A 422 3.78 17.54 12.63
N PRO A 423 3.36 18.77 12.99
CA PRO A 423 3.35 19.95 12.11
C PRO A 423 4.74 20.58 11.96
N ARG A 424 5.69 19.77 11.47
CA ARG A 424 7.08 20.16 11.25
C ARG A 424 7.60 19.57 9.94
N VAL A 425 8.36 20.38 9.23
CA VAL A 425 8.90 20.05 7.91
C VAL A 425 10.39 20.28 7.82
N LEU A 426 10.99 19.62 6.83
CA LEU A 426 12.41 19.68 6.51
C LEU A 426 12.59 19.94 5.01
N GLY A 427 13.74 20.49 4.63
CA GLY A 427 14.13 20.55 3.21
C GLY A 427 14.48 19.15 2.70
N GLY A 428 13.83 18.70 1.62
CA GLY A 428 14.10 17.38 1.04
C GLY A 428 15.35 17.37 0.16
N ALA A 429 15.29 16.65 -0.96
CA ALA A 429 16.33 16.63 -2.01
C ALA A 429 17.75 16.23 -1.54
N GLY A 430 17.86 15.43 -0.47
CA GLY A 430 19.15 15.02 0.09
C GLY A 430 19.80 16.03 1.04
N ALA A 431 19.22 17.23 1.21
CA ALA A 431 19.80 18.28 2.05
C ALA A 431 19.89 17.87 3.53
N VAL A 432 18.84 17.21 4.04
CA VAL A 432 18.80 16.74 5.43
C VAL A 432 19.86 15.66 5.67
N GLU A 433 20.01 14.72 4.74
CA GLU A 433 21.02 13.67 4.81
C GLU A 433 22.44 14.23 4.88
N ALA A 434 22.77 15.19 4.01
CA ALA A 434 24.08 15.85 4.00
C ALA A 434 24.33 16.67 5.28
N GLU A 435 23.34 17.44 5.75
CA GLU A 435 23.47 18.20 7.00
C GLU A 435 23.71 17.28 8.22
N LEU A 436 22.99 16.16 8.26
CA LEU A 436 23.15 15.17 9.32
C LEU A 436 24.50 14.47 9.23
N ALA A 437 24.96 14.08 8.04
CA ALA A 437 26.27 13.49 7.85
C ALA A 437 27.39 14.42 8.36
N HIS A 438 27.36 15.70 7.97
CA HIS A 438 28.31 16.71 8.44
C HIS A 438 28.35 16.83 9.97
N ARG A 439 27.17 16.91 10.61
CA ARG A 439 27.09 17.00 12.07
C ARG A 439 27.52 15.73 12.77
N LEU A 440 27.20 14.56 12.23
CA LEU A 440 27.62 13.28 12.79
C LEU A 440 29.13 13.07 12.70
N LYS A 441 29.79 13.49 11.61
CA LYS A 441 31.26 13.47 11.53
C LYS A 441 31.90 14.30 12.64
N LYS A 442 31.33 15.48 12.97
CA LYS A 442 31.78 16.30 14.11
C LYS A 442 31.48 15.62 15.46
N PHE A 443 30.29 15.04 15.61
CA PHE A 443 29.90 14.31 16.81
C PHE A 443 30.78 13.07 17.04
N ALA A 444 31.27 12.42 15.99
CA ALA A 444 32.18 11.29 16.12
C ALA A 444 33.49 11.64 16.84
N LEU A 445 33.91 12.91 16.81
CA LEU A 445 35.10 13.38 17.52
C LEU A 445 34.94 13.39 19.05
N SER A 446 33.72 13.23 19.59
CA SER A 446 33.50 13.13 21.04
C SER A 446 33.75 11.73 21.60
N PHE A 447 34.11 10.76 20.77
CA PHE A 447 34.39 9.39 21.18
C PHE A 447 35.87 9.09 21.00
N ASP A 448 36.50 8.55 22.05
CA ASP A 448 37.92 8.21 22.08
C ASP A 448 38.18 6.72 21.77
N ASP A 449 37.14 5.96 21.45
CA ASP A 449 37.20 4.52 21.21
C ASP A 449 36.75 4.14 19.80
N LYS A 450 36.70 2.82 19.52
CA LYS A 450 36.24 2.29 18.21
C LYS A 450 34.80 2.66 17.87
N THR A 451 34.01 3.19 18.81
CA THR A 451 32.66 3.71 18.56
C THR A 451 32.71 4.90 17.60
N GLN A 452 33.79 5.69 17.62
CA GLN A 452 34.02 6.77 16.65
C GLN A 452 33.90 6.28 15.21
N LEU A 453 34.54 5.15 14.87
CA LEU A 453 34.50 4.56 13.53
C LEU A 453 33.07 4.17 13.12
N ALA A 454 32.27 3.69 14.07
CA ALA A 454 30.88 3.34 13.81
C ALA A 454 30.01 4.59 13.57
N VAL A 455 30.23 5.68 14.30
CA VAL A 455 29.50 6.94 14.05
C VAL A 455 29.87 7.54 12.69
N ILE A 456 31.15 7.52 12.30
CA ILE A 456 31.60 7.97 10.96
C ILE A 456 30.95 7.10 9.87
N ALA A 457 30.97 5.78 10.03
CA ALA A 457 30.33 4.85 9.10
C ALA A 457 28.82 5.09 8.94
N TYR A 458 28.14 5.57 9.98
CA TYR A 458 26.73 5.98 9.90
C TYR A 458 26.59 7.27 9.07
N ALA A 459 27.46 8.27 9.28
CA ALA A 459 27.47 9.50 8.49
C ALA A 459 27.71 9.22 6.99
N GLU A 460 28.66 8.33 6.67
CA GLU A 460 28.91 7.88 5.30
C GLU A 460 27.70 7.17 4.67
N ALA A 461 26.88 6.46 5.47
CA ALA A 461 25.68 5.81 4.96
C ALA A 461 24.60 6.83 4.55
N LEU A 462 24.51 7.97 5.26
CA LEU A 462 23.64 9.08 4.86
C LEU A 462 24.14 9.74 3.56
N GLU A 463 25.45 9.92 3.41
CA GLU A 463 26.05 10.40 2.15
C GLU A 463 25.75 9.44 0.98
N GLY A 464 25.73 8.13 1.23
CA GLY A 464 25.35 7.14 0.22
C GLY A 464 23.93 7.34 -0.34
N LEU A 465 22.99 7.88 0.43
CA LEU A 465 21.66 8.26 -0.09
C LEU A 465 21.73 9.45 -1.06
N VAL A 466 22.57 10.44 -0.73
CA VAL A 466 22.81 11.62 -1.56
C VAL A 466 23.48 11.23 -2.87
N GLU A 467 24.52 10.40 -2.80
CA GLU A 467 25.20 9.84 -3.97
C GLU A 467 24.24 9.07 -4.89
N LEU A 468 23.34 8.28 -4.30
CA LEU A 468 22.36 7.53 -5.08
C LEU A 468 21.32 8.45 -5.75
N LEU A 469 20.88 9.50 -5.06
CA LEU A 469 19.98 10.50 -5.65
C LEU A 469 20.66 11.24 -6.80
N ALA A 470 21.93 11.63 -6.64
CA ALA A 470 22.74 12.24 -7.70
C ALA A 470 22.87 11.32 -8.92
N ARG A 471 23.21 10.04 -8.66
CA ARG A 471 23.32 9.02 -9.71
C ARG A 471 22.04 8.87 -10.51
N ASN A 472 20.89 8.78 -9.84
CA ASN A 472 19.59 8.64 -10.51
C ASN A 472 19.18 9.93 -11.25
N ALA A 473 19.70 11.09 -10.86
CA ALA A 473 19.52 12.36 -11.60
C ALA A 473 20.43 12.49 -12.84
N GLY A 474 21.42 11.60 -12.99
CA GLY A 474 22.45 11.64 -14.03
C GLY A 474 23.60 12.60 -13.73
N LEU A 475 23.82 12.92 -12.45
CA LEU A 475 24.99 13.66 -11.97
C LEU A 475 26.12 12.70 -11.59
N ASP A 476 27.35 13.21 -11.58
CA ASP A 476 28.46 12.48 -10.97
C ASP A 476 28.26 12.43 -9.43
N PRO A 477 28.17 11.23 -8.82
CA PRO A 477 27.91 11.11 -7.39
C PRO A 477 29.01 11.69 -6.50
N ILE A 478 30.26 11.63 -6.95
CA ILE A 478 31.42 12.09 -6.17
C ILE A 478 31.41 13.62 -6.14
N ASP A 479 31.24 14.25 -7.31
CA ASP A 479 31.17 15.71 -7.41
C ASP A 479 30.00 16.25 -6.60
N ALA A 480 28.81 15.65 -6.74
CA ALA A 480 27.63 16.05 -5.98
C ALA A 480 27.84 15.95 -4.46
N ARG A 481 28.49 14.88 -3.98
CA ARG A 481 28.81 14.70 -2.55
C ARG A 481 29.78 15.78 -2.06
N LEU A 482 30.83 16.06 -2.80
CA LEU A 482 31.85 17.07 -2.45
C LEU A 482 31.25 18.48 -2.41
N GLU A 483 30.45 18.84 -3.42
CA GLU A 483 29.78 20.14 -3.47
C GLU A 483 28.77 20.31 -2.33
N MET A 484 28.00 19.26 -1.99
CA MET A 484 27.09 19.28 -0.85
C MET A 484 27.87 19.42 0.46
N GLU A 485 28.92 18.64 0.68
CA GLU A 485 29.75 18.76 1.89
C GLU A 485 30.30 20.19 2.05
N ALA A 486 30.79 20.80 0.96
CA ALA A 486 31.26 22.18 0.96
C ALA A 486 30.15 23.21 1.23
N ALA A 487 28.93 23.00 0.72
CA ALA A 487 27.79 23.88 0.99
C ALA A 487 27.35 23.82 2.47
N HIS A 488 27.22 22.62 3.01
CA HIS A 488 26.82 22.39 4.41
C HIS A 488 27.91 22.84 5.40
N ALA A 489 29.19 22.71 5.04
CA ALA A 489 30.30 23.28 5.81
C ALA A 489 30.20 24.82 5.93
N ARG A 490 29.71 25.50 4.89
CA ARG A 490 29.44 26.96 4.88
C ARG A 490 28.15 27.36 5.61
N GLY A 491 27.39 26.40 6.16
CA GLY A 491 26.14 26.65 6.90
C GLY A 491 24.88 26.68 6.03
N LEU A 492 24.98 26.34 4.74
CA LEU A 492 23.85 26.25 3.82
C LEU A 492 23.08 24.93 4.00
N LYS A 493 22.43 24.79 5.16
CA LYS A 493 21.82 23.53 5.64
C LYS A 493 20.68 22.95 4.78
N TRP A 494 20.14 23.72 3.84
CA TRP A 494 19.02 23.32 2.99
C TRP A 494 19.42 23.13 1.53
N THR A 495 20.71 23.25 1.21
CA THR A 495 21.19 22.97 -0.15
C THR A 495 21.01 21.49 -0.46
N GLY A 496 20.21 21.19 -1.47
CA GLY A 496 19.91 19.83 -1.95
C GLY A 496 20.12 19.71 -3.45
N ILE A 497 19.90 18.50 -3.97
CA ILE A 497 20.05 18.19 -5.39
C ILE A 497 18.76 18.53 -6.14
N ASP A 498 18.80 19.53 -7.01
CA ASP A 498 17.77 19.73 -8.02
C ASP A 498 17.94 18.65 -9.11
N VAL A 499 17.14 17.59 -8.98
CA VAL A 499 17.15 16.47 -9.92
C VAL A 499 16.77 16.86 -11.35
N PHE A 500 16.04 17.96 -11.57
CA PHE A 500 15.59 18.40 -12.88
C PHE A 500 16.61 19.31 -13.54
N ALA A 501 17.08 20.32 -12.80
CA ALA A 501 18.09 21.27 -13.26
C ALA A 501 19.53 20.71 -13.17
N ARG A 502 19.72 19.56 -12.51
CA ARG A 502 21.02 18.89 -12.33
C ARG A 502 22.05 19.81 -11.69
N ARG A 503 21.68 20.46 -10.59
CA ARG A 503 22.55 21.35 -9.81
C ARG A 503 22.12 21.41 -8.36
N LEU A 504 22.98 21.95 -7.50
CA LEU A 504 22.61 22.22 -6.12
C LEU A 504 21.76 23.48 -5.99
N ARG A 505 20.72 23.44 -5.16
CA ARG A 505 19.84 24.57 -4.84
C ARG A 505 19.19 24.38 -3.47
N ASP A 506 18.73 25.47 -2.84
CA ASP A 506 17.96 25.39 -1.61
C ASP A 506 16.64 24.63 -1.81
N ALA A 507 16.40 23.60 -0.98
CA ALA A 507 15.23 22.73 -1.07
C ALA A 507 13.90 23.46 -0.82
N PHE A 508 13.88 24.47 0.05
CA PHE A 508 12.67 25.27 0.29
C PHE A 508 12.36 26.19 -0.90
N GLU A 509 13.39 26.76 -1.54
CA GLU A 509 13.20 27.55 -2.77
C GLU A 509 12.69 26.70 -3.93
N MET A 510 13.09 25.42 -3.98
CA MET A 510 12.55 24.45 -4.94
C MET A 510 11.13 24.00 -4.62
N GLY A 511 10.61 24.32 -3.42
CA GLY A 511 9.34 23.79 -2.92
C GLY A 511 9.38 22.29 -2.57
N VAL A 512 10.57 21.72 -2.42
CA VAL A 512 10.79 20.30 -2.09
C VAL A 512 10.85 20.16 -0.58
N VAL A 513 9.73 19.77 0.02
CA VAL A 513 9.53 19.77 1.46
C VAL A 513 9.01 18.41 1.93
N GLU A 514 9.62 17.88 2.98
CA GLU A 514 9.27 16.57 3.54
C GLU A 514 8.82 16.69 5.00
N PRO A 515 7.77 15.96 5.44
CA PRO A 515 7.37 15.90 6.84
C PRO A 515 8.44 15.25 7.73
N LEU A 516 8.69 15.84 8.89
CA LEU A 516 9.64 15.34 9.88
C LEU A 516 9.36 13.89 10.28
N LEU A 517 8.08 13.56 10.52
CA LEU A 517 7.66 12.23 10.98
C LEU A 517 8.09 11.10 10.03
N ILE A 518 8.02 11.33 8.71
CA ILE A 518 8.38 10.32 7.71
C ILE A 518 9.89 10.03 7.77
N LYS A 519 10.71 11.08 7.84
CA LYS A 519 12.18 10.94 7.93
C LYS A 519 12.64 10.36 9.26
N ASP A 520 12.09 10.83 10.37
CA ASP A 520 12.42 10.33 11.72
C ASP A 520 12.15 8.83 11.82
N SER A 521 10.98 8.39 11.32
CA SER A 521 10.62 6.96 11.26
C SER A 521 11.56 6.17 10.35
N ALA A 522 11.82 6.65 9.13
CA ALA A 522 12.68 5.96 8.17
C ALA A 522 14.09 5.70 8.72
N PHE A 523 14.70 6.71 9.34
CA PHE A 523 16.05 6.58 9.92
C PHE A 523 16.06 5.66 11.14
N MET A 524 15.04 5.73 11.98
CA MET A 524 14.90 4.83 13.13
C MET A 524 14.77 3.36 12.69
N ILE A 525 13.88 3.07 11.75
CA ILE A 525 13.62 1.70 11.27
C ILE A 525 14.85 1.16 10.56
N ALA A 526 15.49 1.94 9.69
CA ALA A 526 16.69 1.53 8.97
C ALA A 526 17.85 1.20 9.93
N SER A 527 18.06 2.04 10.95
CA SER A 527 19.09 1.82 11.97
C SER A 527 18.84 0.55 12.76
N GLU A 528 17.60 0.33 13.22
CA GLU A 528 17.25 -0.86 14.00
C GLU A 528 17.36 -2.13 13.15
N ALA A 529 16.92 -2.10 11.89
CA ALA A 529 17.06 -3.23 10.98
C ALA A 529 18.54 -3.59 10.74
N ALA A 530 19.40 -2.60 10.52
CA ALA A 530 20.85 -2.83 10.36
C ALA A 530 21.46 -3.39 11.65
N CYS A 531 21.13 -2.83 12.81
CA CYS A 531 21.61 -3.33 14.10
C CYS A 531 21.15 -4.78 14.38
N GLN A 532 19.92 -5.13 14.05
CA GLN A 532 19.41 -6.49 14.21
C GLN A 532 20.18 -7.49 13.35
N LEU A 533 20.38 -7.19 12.06
CA LEU A 533 21.14 -8.05 11.15
C LEU A 533 22.60 -8.20 11.56
N VAL A 534 23.25 -7.12 12.02
CA VAL A 534 24.63 -7.17 12.54
C VAL A 534 24.71 -8.00 13.83
N ARG A 535 23.64 -8.09 14.62
CA ARG A 535 23.62 -8.87 15.86
C ARG A 535 23.49 -10.38 15.63
N VAL A 536 22.92 -10.81 14.51
CA VAL A 536 22.70 -12.24 14.23
C VAL A 536 24.01 -12.89 13.80
N ASP A 537 24.59 -13.73 14.67
CA ASP A 537 25.77 -14.53 14.34
C ASP A 537 25.40 -15.70 13.40
N ARG A 538 24.33 -16.44 13.73
CA ARG A 538 23.93 -17.68 13.05
C ARG A 538 22.42 -17.82 12.92
N VAL A 539 22.01 -18.46 11.83
CA VAL A 539 20.64 -18.99 11.66
C VAL A 539 20.64 -20.49 11.88
N LEU A 540 19.85 -20.93 12.86
CA LEU A 540 19.63 -22.33 13.18
C LEU A 540 18.22 -22.71 12.73
N LYS A 541 18.06 -23.93 12.22
CA LYS A 541 16.73 -24.48 11.91
C LYS A 541 16.04 -24.91 13.20
N GLY A 542 14.90 -24.30 13.52
CA GLY A 542 14.04 -24.77 14.60
C GLY A 542 13.16 -25.94 14.14
N TYR A 543 13.13 -27.04 14.88
CA TYR A 543 12.13 -28.10 14.72
C TYR A 543 10.97 -27.83 15.68
N ALA A 544 10.05 -26.96 15.30
CA ALA A 544 8.81 -26.79 16.04
C ALA A 544 7.82 -27.89 15.62
N GLY A 545 7.83 -29.02 16.33
CA GLY A 545 6.92 -30.15 16.06
C GLY A 545 7.35 -31.54 16.56
N ALA A 546 8.48 -31.69 17.25
CA ALA A 546 8.80 -32.94 17.95
C ALA A 546 8.79 -32.70 19.45
N THR A 547 7.70 -33.09 20.11
CA THR A 547 7.72 -33.41 21.53
C THR A 547 8.74 -34.53 21.70
N LEU A 548 9.98 -34.19 22.07
CA LEU A 548 10.99 -35.18 22.43
C LEU A 548 10.58 -35.77 23.77
N ILE A 549 9.85 -36.88 23.73
CA ILE A 549 9.70 -37.77 24.89
C ILE A 549 11.08 -38.41 25.09
N PRO A 550 11.72 -38.28 26.27
CA PRO A 550 13.03 -38.90 26.50
C PRO A 550 12.91 -40.42 26.38
N GLY A 551 13.47 -41.02 25.33
CA GLY A 551 13.56 -42.47 25.17
C GLY A 551 13.06 -43.04 23.84
N GLU A 552 12.36 -42.27 23.00
CA GLU A 552 11.91 -42.75 21.68
C GLU A 552 12.69 -42.07 20.55
N ILE A 553 13.46 -42.88 19.81
CA ILE A 553 13.99 -42.50 18.50
C ILE A 553 12.79 -42.51 17.54
N PRO A 554 12.48 -41.40 16.82
CA PRO A 554 11.38 -41.39 15.88
C PRO A 554 11.63 -42.41 14.74
N PRO A 555 10.62 -43.18 14.31
CA PRO A 555 10.76 -44.03 13.13
C PRO A 555 10.95 -43.12 11.92
N GLY A 556 12.16 -43.10 11.36
CA GLY A 556 12.60 -42.14 10.34
C GLY A 556 13.94 -41.47 10.64
N ALA A 557 14.53 -41.68 11.83
CA ALA A 557 15.93 -41.36 12.10
C ALA A 557 16.89 -42.42 11.48
N SER A 558 16.69 -42.72 10.21
CA SER A 558 17.62 -43.52 9.39
C SER A 558 17.95 -42.71 8.15
N GLU A 559 19.22 -42.30 8.08
CA GLU A 559 19.91 -41.73 6.91
C GLU A 559 19.32 -40.42 6.37
N GLY A 560 20.12 -39.34 6.46
CA GLY A 560 19.85 -38.10 5.74
C GLY A 560 19.68 -38.33 4.22
N PRO A 561 19.19 -37.34 3.47
CA PRO A 561 18.90 -37.52 2.05
C PRO A 561 20.16 -37.99 1.31
N ARG A 562 20.15 -39.26 0.85
CA ARG A 562 21.12 -39.71 -0.15
C ARG A 562 20.86 -38.89 -1.39
N VAL A 563 21.88 -38.16 -1.83
CA VAL A 563 21.87 -37.52 -3.14
C VAL A 563 21.85 -38.66 -4.17
N LEU A 564 20.68 -38.90 -4.77
CA LEU A 564 20.52 -39.82 -5.89
C LEU A 564 21.18 -39.17 -7.11
N ASN A 565 22.41 -39.58 -7.41
CA ASN A 565 23.19 -39.02 -8.50
C ASN A 565 22.97 -39.72 -9.85
N ASP A 566 22.28 -40.88 -9.90
CA ASP A 566 22.08 -41.63 -11.13
C ASP A 566 20.66 -42.20 -11.29
N ALA A 567 20.16 -42.21 -12.53
CA ALA A 567 18.84 -42.74 -12.91
C ALA A 567 18.68 -44.27 -12.70
N LYS A 568 19.74 -44.98 -12.27
CA LYS A 568 19.71 -46.41 -11.96
C LYS A 568 19.22 -46.72 -10.54
N ASP A 569 19.11 -45.72 -9.68
CA ASP A 569 18.71 -45.87 -8.28
C ASP A 569 17.21 -45.60 -8.05
N LEU A 570 16.44 -45.43 -9.13
CA LEU A 570 14.97 -45.32 -9.06
C LEU A 570 14.34 -46.71 -8.97
N PRO A 571 13.35 -46.93 -8.08
CA PRO A 571 12.61 -48.18 -8.01
C PRO A 571 12.01 -48.53 -9.40
N GLU A 572 12.10 -49.80 -9.83
CA GLU A 572 11.67 -50.25 -11.17
C GLU A 572 10.22 -49.83 -11.52
N GLU A 573 9.34 -49.74 -10.51
CA GLU A 573 7.96 -49.29 -10.67
C GLU A 573 7.85 -47.82 -11.08
N THR A 574 8.75 -46.97 -10.58
CA THR A 574 8.82 -45.54 -10.91
C THR A 574 9.33 -45.34 -12.33
N VAL A 575 10.32 -46.13 -12.75
CA VAL A 575 10.84 -46.14 -14.13
C VAL A 575 9.77 -46.65 -15.11
N LYS A 576 8.95 -47.64 -14.72
CA LYS A 576 7.79 -48.11 -15.50
C LYS A 576 6.69 -47.06 -15.62
N ALA A 577 6.43 -46.29 -14.57
CA ALA A 577 5.45 -45.19 -14.60
C ALA A 577 5.88 -44.06 -15.55
N PHE A 578 7.16 -43.67 -15.50
CA PHE A 578 7.72 -42.65 -16.39
C PHE A 578 7.77 -43.06 -17.87
N ARG A 579 7.99 -44.35 -18.17
CA ARG A 579 7.94 -44.85 -19.56
C ARG A 579 6.54 -44.90 -20.17
N LYS A 580 5.47 -44.95 -19.35
CA LYS A 580 4.08 -44.99 -19.82
C LYS A 580 3.47 -43.60 -20.07
N SER A 581 3.99 -42.54 -19.47
CA SER A 581 3.52 -41.17 -19.70
C SER A 581 4.04 -40.61 -21.03
N ARG A 582 3.22 -40.66 -22.09
CA ARG A 582 3.46 -40.05 -23.42
C ARG A 582 3.49 -38.51 -23.42
N PHE A 583 3.95 -37.87 -22.35
CA PHE A 583 4.06 -36.42 -22.26
C PHE A 583 5.44 -36.05 -21.77
N LEU A 584 6.39 -35.96 -22.70
CA LEU A 584 7.48 -34.96 -22.78
C LEU A 584 8.55 -35.49 -23.74
N LYS A 585 8.65 -34.87 -24.93
CA LYS A 585 9.83 -34.97 -25.80
C LYS A 585 10.92 -34.03 -25.25
N PRO A 586 12.19 -34.45 -25.19
CA PRO A 586 13.28 -33.64 -24.67
C PRO A 586 13.73 -32.60 -25.71
N TYR A 587 13.74 -31.33 -25.31
CA TYR A 587 14.54 -30.29 -25.97
C TYR A 587 15.70 -29.92 -25.06
N GLY A 588 16.93 -30.03 -25.57
CA GLY A 588 18.09 -29.30 -25.05
C GLY A 588 19.01 -30.05 -24.10
N SER A 589 19.63 -31.11 -24.59
CA SER A 589 20.82 -31.76 -24.03
C SER A 589 22.03 -30.81 -23.95
N LYS A 590 22.63 -30.65 -22.76
CA LYS A 590 24.06 -30.97 -22.48
C LYS A 590 24.49 -30.45 -21.10
N LEU A 591 24.67 -31.40 -20.18
CA LEU A 591 25.54 -31.31 -19.02
C LEU A 591 26.81 -32.07 -19.40
N GLU A 592 27.94 -31.40 -19.53
CA GLU A 592 29.27 -32.02 -19.43
C GLU A 592 30.16 -31.07 -18.62
N LEU A 593 30.67 -31.58 -17.50
CA LEU A 593 31.78 -31.05 -16.73
C LEU A 593 32.87 -32.12 -16.75
N ASN A 594 34.00 -31.83 -17.40
CA ASN A 594 35.37 -32.03 -16.90
C ASN A 594 36.42 -31.93 -18.03
N LEU A 595 36.92 -30.71 -18.28
CA LEU A 595 38.32 -30.27 -18.23
C LEU A 595 38.41 -28.78 -18.60
#